data_AF-A0A1I0BZ07-F1
#
_entry.id   AF-A0A1I0BZ07-F1
#
_cell.length_a   1.000
_cell.length_b   1.000
_cell.length_c   1.000
_cell.angle_alpha   90.00
_cell.angle_beta   90.00
_cell.angle_gamma   90.00
#
_symmetry.space_group_name_H-M   'P 1'
#
loop_
_entity.id
_entity.type
_entity.pdbx_description
1 polymer ?
#
loop_
_entity_poly.entity_id
_entity_poly.type
_entity_poly.pdbx_seq_one_letter_code
_entity_poly.pdbx_strand_id
1 'polypeptide(L)'
;MTLLSHSLSNCIVLSGDSFENNQALKQWLQSHPSAALLYPGENAQTADGNLVIDGLVVLDGTWKKAYKIYQSTPVLKALKQVSLPAGIESKYAIRRTSKENALSTLEATSHALGLLENQTKKYQPLLDNFDKFNQMHLTHVPAAHHKK
;
A
#
# COMPACT_ATOMS: atom_id res chain seq x y z
N MET A 1 -0.07 -8.64 8.29
CA MET A 1 0.00 -7.25 8.80
C MET A 1 1.24 -7.00 9.69
N THR A 2 2.31 -7.81 9.61
CA THR A 2 3.51 -7.70 10.49
C THR A 2 4.80 -7.27 9.79
N LEU A 3 4.95 -7.42 8.48
CA LEU A 3 6.22 -7.11 7.79
C LEU A 3 6.47 -5.61 7.54
N LEU A 4 5.41 -4.83 7.28
CA LEU A 4 5.49 -3.41 6.97
C LEU A 4 5.84 -2.57 8.22
N SER A 5 5.18 -2.84 9.36
CA SER A 5 5.40 -2.09 10.61
C SER A 5 6.77 -2.33 11.23
N HIS A 6 7.40 -3.49 11.01
CA HIS A 6 8.75 -3.77 11.50
C HIS A 6 9.86 -3.20 10.60
N SER A 7 9.55 -2.85 9.35
CA SER A 7 10.54 -2.35 8.38
C SER A 7 10.55 -0.83 8.24
N LEU A 8 9.50 -0.15 8.74
CA LEU A 8 9.36 1.30 8.71
C LEU A 8 9.43 1.86 10.12
N SER A 9 10.40 2.74 10.38
CA SER A 9 10.62 3.35 11.70
C SER A 9 9.48 4.27 12.16
N ASN A 10 8.68 4.78 11.22
CA ASN A 10 7.58 5.73 11.45
C ASN A 10 6.28 5.25 10.78
N CYS A 11 5.75 4.10 11.22
CA CYS A 11 4.51 3.54 10.70
C CYS A 11 3.45 3.41 11.79
N ILE A 12 2.26 3.95 11.54
CA ILE A 12 1.09 3.81 12.40
C ILE A 12 0.07 2.94 11.65
N VAL A 13 -0.40 1.88 12.31
CA VAL A 13 -1.41 0.98 11.75
C VAL A 13 -2.73 1.24 12.47
N LEU A 14 -3.75 1.66 11.72
CA LEU A 14 -5.12 1.81 12.22
C LEU A 14 -5.99 0.71 11.62
N SER A 15 -6.70 -0.03 12.46
CA SER A 15 -7.60 -1.12 12.04
C SER A 15 -9.05 -0.76 12.31
N GLY A 16 -9.93 -0.95 11.33
CA GLY A 16 -11.36 -0.65 11.45
C GLY A 16 -12.05 -0.61 10.09
N ASP A 17 -13.39 -0.50 10.13
CA ASP A 17 -14.24 -0.48 8.92
C ASP A 17 -14.67 0.94 8.49
N SER A 18 -14.46 1.95 9.35
CA SER A 18 -14.70 3.38 9.06
C SER A 18 -13.77 4.25 9.93
N PHE A 19 -13.27 5.34 9.37
CA PHE A 19 -12.33 6.25 10.03
C PHE A 19 -12.81 7.71 10.08
N GLU A 20 -14.08 7.97 9.76
CA GLU A 20 -14.68 9.32 9.74
C GLU A 20 -14.42 10.13 11.02
N ASN A 21 -14.53 9.46 12.17
CA ASN A 21 -14.34 10.07 13.49
C ASN A 21 -13.09 9.58 14.22
N ASN A 22 -12.14 8.99 13.51
CA ASN A 22 -10.91 8.49 14.13
C ASN A 22 -10.01 9.68 14.53
N GLN A 23 -9.87 9.91 15.84
CA GLN A 23 -9.08 11.02 16.37
C GLN A 23 -7.59 10.88 16.06
N ALA A 24 -7.03 9.67 16.13
CA ALA A 24 -5.62 9.43 15.83
C ALA A 24 -5.27 9.79 14.38
N LEU A 25 -6.13 9.40 13.42
CA LEU A 25 -5.98 9.79 12.02
C LEU A 25 -6.05 11.31 11.86
N LYS A 26 -7.04 11.97 12.49
CA LYS A 26 -7.19 13.43 12.40
C LYS A 26 -5.97 14.17 12.98
N GLN A 27 -5.48 13.75 14.14
CA GLN A 27 -4.30 14.33 14.79
C GLN A 27 -3.05 14.11 13.94
N TRP A 28 -2.87 12.90 13.39
CA TRP A 28 -1.74 12.62 12.53
C TRP A 28 -1.76 13.49 11.27
N LEU A 29 -2.92 13.66 10.63
CA LEU A 29 -3.07 14.53 9.46
C LEU A 29 -2.86 16.00 9.78
N GLN A 30 -3.20 16.46 10.99
CA GLN A 30 -2.89 17.83 11.43
C GLN A 30 -1.38 18.06 11.56
N SER A 31 -0.63 17.06 12.00
CA SER A 31 0.84 17.12 12.08
C SER A 31 1.55 16.92 10.74
N HIS A 32 0.83 16.47 9.71
CA HIS A 32 1.34 16.18 8.37
C HIS A 32 0.46 16.89 7.31
N PRO A 33 0.50 18.23 7.24
CA PRO A 33 -0.36 19.00 6.34
C PRO A 33 -0.14 18.71 4.86
N SER A 34 1.01 18.13 4.49
CA SER A 34 1.32 17.73 3.11
C SER A 34 1.13 16.22 2.87
N ALA A 35 0.38 15.54 3.75
CA ALA A 35 0.17 14.10 3.63
C ALA A 35 -0.56 13.74 2.33
N ALA A 36 -0.11 12.65 1.72
CA ALA A 36 -0.71 12.10 0.51
C ALA A 36 -1.35 10.75 0.78
N LEU A 37 -2.38 10.42 0.00
CA LEU A 37 -3.04 9.13 -0.03
C LEU A 37 -2.53 8.33 -1.23
N LEU A 38 -1.96 7.15 -0.99
CA LEU A 38 -1.65 6.18 -2.05
C LEU A 38 -2.94 5.53 -2.55
N TYR A 39 -3.51 6.06 -3.63
CA TYR A 39 -4.79 5.62 -4.17
C TYR A 39 -4.93 6.00 -5.65
N PRO A 40 -5.33 5.07 -6.53
CA PRO A 40 -5.48 5.34 -7.96
C PRO A 40 -6.82 6.01 -8.28
N GLY A 41 -7.06 7.21 -7.75
CA GLY A 41 -8.22 8.01 -8.13
C GLY A 41 -7.99 8.76 -9.44
N GLU A 42 -9.07 9.32 -9.99
CA GLU A 42 -9.06 9.97 -11.32
C GLU A 42 -8.08 11.16 -11.39
N ASN A 43 -7.91 11.88 -10.27
CA ASN A 43 -7.02 13.04 -10.17
C ASN A 43 -5.69 12.72 -9.47
N ALA A 44 -5.31 11.44 -9.40
CA ALA A 44 -4.08 11.03 -8.73
C ALA A 44 -2.85 11.44 -9.56
N GLN A 45 -1.90 12.11 -8.90
CA GLN A 45 -0.59 12.42 -9.48
C GLN A 45 0.30 11.17 -9.38
N THR A 46 1.04 10.85 -10.44
CA THR A 46 2.00 9.74 -10.39
C THR A 46 3.10 10.04 -9.36
N ALA A 47 3.46 9.05 -8.57
CA ALA A 47 4.54 9.11 -7.60
C ALA A 47 5.87 9.39 -8.33
N ASP A 48 6.46 10.53 -8.03
CA ASP A 48 7.79 10.92 -8.47
C ASP A 48 8.52 11.60 -7.30
N GLY A 49 9.83 11.75 -7.41
CA GLY A 49 10.63 12.34 -6.33
C GLY A 49 10.61 13.88 -6.30
N ASN A 50 9.77 14.53 -7.09
CA ASN A 50 9.53 15.98 -7.00
C ASN A 50 8.33 16.29 -6.11
N LEU A 51 7.52 15.28 -5.79
CA LEU A 51 6.42 15.39 -4.83
C LEU A 51 6.95 15.61 -3.41
N VAL A 52 6.73 16.80 -2.89
CA VAL A 52 6.97 17.10 -1.48
C VAL A 52 5.77 16.66 -0.67
N ILE A 53 5.96 15.61 0.14
CA ILE A 53 4.99 15.12 1.12
C ILE A 53 5.69 14.92 2.46
N ASP A 54 4.95 15.06 3.55
CA ASP A 54 5.44 14.79 4.91
C ASP A 54 4.86 13.49 5.49
N GLY A 55 3.90 12.87 4.81
CA GLY A 55 3.31 11.61 5.23
C GLY A 55 2.62 10.87 4.09
N LEU A 56 2.56 9.54 4.20
CA LEU A 56 1.88 8.68 3.24
C LEU A 56 0.82 7.83 3.94
N VAL A 57 -0.43 7.97 3.52
CA VAL A 57 -1.56 7.14 3.95
C VAL A 57 -1.76 6.01 2.95
N VAL A 58 -1.89 4.78 3.44
CA VAL A 58 -2.12 3.59 2.63
C VAL A 58 -3.34 2.84 3.18
N LEU A 59 -4.22 2.39 2.27
CA LEU A 59 -5.41 1.61 2.63
C LEU A 59 -5.09 0.12 2.47
N ASP A 60 -4.90 -0.59 3.59
CA ASP A 60 -4.69 -2.04 3.56
C ASP A 60 -6.02 -2.80 3.50
N GLY A 61 -6.18 -3.62 2.47
CA GLY A 61 -7.35 -4.47 2.32
C GLY A 61 -7.59 -4.90 0.88
N THR A 62 -8.71 -5.59 0.65
CA THR A 62 -9.16 -5.83 -0.73
C THR A 62 -9.58 -4.51 -1.36
N TRP A 63 -9.53 -4.40 -2.70
CA TRP A 63 -10.03 -3.23 -3.44
C TRP A 63 -11.41 -2.77 -2.98
N LYS A 64 -12.34 -3.73 -2.76
CA LYS A 64 -13.69 -3.43 -2.27
C LYS A 64 -13.68 -2.80 -0.87
N LYS A 65 -12.80 -3.27 0.03
CA LYS A 65 -12.65 -2.71 1.39
C LYS A 65 -11.98 -1.34 1.35
N ALA A 66 -10.88 -1.20 0.61
CA ALA A 66 -10.18 0.08 0.44
C ALA A 66 -11.11 1.15 -0.15
N TYR A 67 -11.88 0.80 -1.19
CA TYR A 67 -12.89 1.70 -1.77
C TYR A 67 -13.96 2.10 -0.75
N LYS A 68 -14.45 1.16 0.06
CA LYS A 68 -15.43 1.46 1.11
C LYS A 68 -14.87 2.44 2.15
N ILE A 69 -13.65 2.19 2.65
CA ILE A 69 -12.97 3.05 3.61
C ILE A 69 -12.77 4.45 3.05
N TYR A 70 -12.28 4.55 1.81
CA TYR A 70 -12.13 5.82 1.10
C TYR A 70 -13.45 6.57 0.99
N GLN A 71 -14.53 5.87 0.60
CA GLN A 71 -15.84 6.48 0.43
C GLN A 71 -16.47 6.96 1.74
N SER A 72 -16.26 6.22 2.83
CA SER A 72 -16.81 6.53 4.15
C SER A 72 -15.95 7.46 5.01
N THR A 73 -14.79 7.91 4.51
CA THR A 73 -13.86 8.73 5.30
C THR A 73 -13.58 10.06 4.58
N PRO A 74 -14.38 11.12 4.83
CA PRO A 74 -14.29 12.39 4.10
C PRO A 74 -12.90 13.03 4.13
N VAL A 75 -12.17 12.93 5.24
CA VAL A 75 -10.82 13.51 5.36
C VAL A 75 -9.83 12.91 4.36
N LEU A 76 -9.98 11.64 3.96
CA LEU A 76 -9.13 11.00 2.95
C LEU A 76 -9.38 11.54 1.55
N LYS A 77 -10.61 12.00 1.26
CA LYS A 77 -10.98 12.58 -0.04
C LYS A 77 -10.34 13.95 -0.26
N ALA A 78 -9.99 14.65 0.82
CA ALA A 78 -9.33 15.94 0.77
C ALA A 78 -7.80 15.83 0.59
N LEU A 79 -7.22 14.64 0.76
CA LEU A 79 -5.78 14.44 0.61
C LEU A 79 -5.37 14.45 -0.86
N LYS A 80 -4.13 14.90 -1.10
CA LYS A 80 -3.48 14.71 -2.39
C LYS A 80 -3.43 13.21 -2.69
N GLN A 81 -3.88 12.82 -3.87
CA GLN A 81 -3.83 11.43 -4.30
C GLN A 81 -2.57 11.17 -5.11
N VAL A 82 -1.90 10.09 -4.75
CA VAL A 82 -0.70 9.62 -5.44
C VAL A 82 -0.94 8.22 -5.97
N SER A 83 -0.61 8.01 -7.24
CA SER A 83 -0.71 6.72 -7.92
C SER A 83 0.68 6.21 -8.31
N LEU A 84 0.81 4.91 -8.49
CA LEU A 84 2.05 4.34 -9.02
C LEU A 84 2.07 4.44 -10.55
N PRO A 85 3.26 4.57 -11.18
CA PRO A 85 3.37 4.50 -12.63
C PRO A 85 2.87 3.15 -13.14
N ALA A 86 2.36 3.13 -14.37
CA ALA A 86 1.97 1.90 -15.04
C ALA A 86 3.19 1.02 -15.34
N GLY A 87 2.95 -0.29 -15.50
CA GLY A 87 3.99 -1.25 -15.87
C GLY A 87 4.85 -1.77 -14.72
N ILE A 88 4.47 -1.51 -13.45
CA ILE A 88 5.10 -2.18 -12.32
C ILE A 88 4.58 -3.62 -12.26
N GLU A 89 5.47 -4.57 -12.56
CA GLU A 89 5.16 -5.98 -12.41
C GLU A 89 5.14 -6.39 -10.94
N SER A 90 4.01 -6.96 -10.52
CA SER A 90 3.87 -7.54 -9.18
C SER A 90 4.71 -8.81 -9.07
N LYS A 91 5.53 -8.91 -8.02
CA LYS A 91 6.23 -10.14 -7.66
C LYS A 91 5.36 -11.06 -6.80
N TYR A 92 4.13 -10.64 -6.44
CA TYR A 92 3.23 -11.41 -5.61
C TYR A 92 2.63 -12.63 -6.34
N ALA A 93 3.35 -13.75 -6.29
CA ALA A 93 2.97 -15.00 -6.97
C ALA A 93 1.72 -15.71 -6.38
N ILE A 94 1.29 -15.38 -5.15
CA ILE A 94 0.22 -16.11 -4.43
C ILE A 94 -1.18 -15.80 -5.00
N ARG A 95 -1.40 -14.60 -5.53
CA ARG A 95 -2.65 -14.24 -6.24
C ARG A 95 -2.30 -13.55 -7.55
N ARG A 96 -2.09 -14.34 -8.60
CA ARG A 96 -2.16 -13.82 -9.96
C ARG A 96 -3.57 -13.29 -10.21
N THR A 97 -3.70 -11.99 -10.42
CA THR A 97 -4.91 -11.37 -10.96
C THR A 97 -4.53 -10.71 -12.28
N SER A 98 -5.41 -10.81 -13.26
CA SER A 98 -5.21 -10.28 -14.62
C SER A 98 -5.29 -8.75 -14.71
N LYS A 99 -5.27 -8.04 -13.57
CA LYS A 99 -5.36 -6.58 -13.54
C LYS A 99 -3.96 -5.99 -13.42
N GLU A 100 -3.64 -5.06 -14.31
CA GLU A 100 -2.45 -4.21 -14.21
C GLU A 100 -2.39 -3.56 -12.81
N ASN A 101 -1.18 -3.41 -12.26
CA ASN A 101 -0.92 -2.80 -10.94
C ASN A 101 -1.61 -3.48 -9.74
N ALA A 102 -1.90 -4.77 -9.81
CA ALA A 102 -2.36 -5.54 -8.66
C ALA A 102 -1.23 -5.90 -7.69
N LEU A 103 -0.65 -4.86 -7.09
CA LEU A 103 0.38 -4.94 -6.08
C LEU A 103 -0.25 -5.24 -4.72
N SER A 104 0.44 -6.04 -3.90
CA SER A 104 0.13 -6.10 -2.48
C SER A 104 0.35 -4.74 -1.83
N THR A 105 -0.27 -4.49 -0.67
CA THR A 105 -0.06 -3.26 0.10
C THR A 105 1.41 -3.00 0.38
N LEU A 106 2.20 -4.06 0.64
CA LEU A 106 3.63 -3.97 0.87
C LEU A 106 4.39 -3.53 -0.37
N GLU A 107 4.12 -4.14 -1.53
CA GLU A 107 4.75 -3.74 -2.79
C GLU A 107 4.37 -2.32 -3.15
N ALA A 108 3.08 -1.98 -3.10
CA ALA A 108 2.60 -0.65 -3.44
C ALA A 108 3.24 0.44 -2.56
N THR A 109 3.32 0.19 -1.25
CA THR A 109 3.97 1.11 -0.30
C THR A 109 5.47 1.24 -0.57
N SER A 110 6.16 0.12 -0.81
CA SER A 110 7.61 0.11 -1.06
C SER A 110 7.98 0.86 -2.35
N HIS A 111 7.20 0.64 -3.42
CA HIS A 111 7.39 1.37 -4.68
C HIS A 111 7.08 2.86 -4.52
N ALA A 112 5.98 3.21 -3.83
CA ALA A 112 5.62 4.61 -3.61
C ALA A 112 6.72 5.35 -2.85
N LEU A 113 7.16 4.81 -1.71
CA LEU A 113 8.23 5.42 -0.91
C LEU A 113 9.55 5.52 -1.70
N GLY A 114 9.92 4.47 -2.44
CA GLY A 114 11.13 4.50 -3.26
C GLY A 114 11.11 5.57 -4.35
N LEU A 115 9.94 5.84 -4.96
CA LEU A 115 9.76 6.90 -5.95
C LEU A 115 9.76 8.29 -5.30
N LEU A 116 9.00 8.47 -4.22
CA LEU A 116 8.86 9.74 -3.50
C LEU A 116 10.18 10.19 -2.85
N GLU A 117 11.01 9.26 -2.39
CA GLU A 117 12.30 9.56 -1.78
C GLU A 117 13.46 9.64 -2.80
N ASN A 118 13.19 9.44 -4.10
CA ASN A 118 14.24 9.24 -5.14
C ASN A 118 15.23 8.10 -4.79
N GLN A 119 14.77 7.08 -4.07
CA GLN A 119 15.58 5.97 -3.58
C GLN A 119 14.94 4.62 -3.93
N THR A 120 14.77 4.35 -5.22
CA THR A 120 14.08 3.15 -5.73
C THR A 120 14.68 1.83 -5.22
N LYS A 121 15.97 1.81 -4.85
CA LYS A 121 16.66 0.62 -4.32
C LYS A 121 16.58 0.45 -2.79
N LYS A 122 16.19 1.48 -2.04
CA LYS A 122 16.18 1.46 -0.57
C LYS A 122 15.29 0.35 -0.01
N TYR A 123 14.15 0.11 -0.65
CA TYR A 123 13.16 -0.89 -0.25
C TYR A 123 13.30 -2.22 -1.00
N GLN A 124 14.29 -2.36 -1.90
CA GLN A 124 14.49 -3.60 -2.66
C GLN A 124 14.73 -4.83 -1.76
N PRO A 125 15.53 -4.75 -0.67
CA PRO A 125 15.69 -5.88 0.23
C PRO A 125 14.38 -6.33 0.90
N LEU A 126 13.47 -5.39 1.19
CA LEU A 126 12.15 -5.70 1.74
C LEU A 126 11.29 -6.44 0.70
N LEU A 127 11.29 -5.97 -0.55
CA LEU A 127 10.58 -6.61 -1.66
C LEU A 127 11.12 -8.02 -1.91
N ASP A 128 12.44 -8.21 -1.91
CA ASP A 128 13.06 -9.51 -2.17
C ASP A 128 12.79 -10.51 -1.03
N ASN A 129 12.79 -10.05 0.22
CA ASN A 129 12.42 -10.89 1.36
C ASN A 129 10.93 -11.26 1.35
N PHE A 130 10.07 -10.33 0.92
CA PHE A 130 8.65 -10.60 0.74
C PHE A 130 8.40 -11.64 -0.36
N ASP A 131 9.10 -11.55 -1.49
CA ASP A 131 9.04 -12.54 -2.57
C ASP A 131 9.49 -13.93 -2.08
N LYS A 132 10.64 -14.02 -1.41
CA LYS A 132 11.12 -15.28 -0.79
C LYS A 132 10.11 -15.88 0.18
N PHE A 133 9.52 -15.05 1.05
CA PHE A 133 8.48 -15.48 1.97
C PHE A 133 7.28 -16.07 1.22
N ASN A 134 6.81 -15.39 0.18
CA ASN A 134 5.69 -15.87 -0.63
C ASN A 134 6.00 -17.20 -1.33
N GLN A 135 7.20 -17.35 -1.89
CA GLN A 135 7.65 -18.59 -2.52
C GLN A 135 7.68 -19.76 -1.53
N MET A 136 8.19 -19.53 -0.30
CA MET A 136 8.18 -20.56 0.76
C MET A 136 6.76 -20.99 1.14
N HIS A 137 5.81 -20.07 1.21
CA HIS A 137 4.41 -20.38 1.49
C HIS A 137 3.75 -21.18 0.35
N LEU A 138 4.08 -20.90 -0.90
CA LEU A 138 3.59 -21.66 -2.05
C LEU A 138 4.13 -23.09 -2.08
N THR A 139 5.39 -23.30 -1.68
CA THR A 139 5.99 -24.64 -1.61
C THR A 139 5.43 -25.53 -0.49
N HIS A 140 4.74 -24.95 0.51
CA HIS A 140 4.16 -25.69 1.64
C HIS A 140 2.63 -25.84 1.56
N VAL A 141 2.00 -25.53 0.42
CA VAL A 141 0.59 -25.91 0.20
C VAL A 141 0.55 -27.42 -0.08
N PRO A 142 -0.05 -28.27 0.78
CA PRO A 142 -0.25 -29.67 0.45
C PRO A 142 -1.13 -29.73 -0.79
N ALA A 143 -0.78 -30.57 -1.77
CA ALA A 143 -1.63 -30.83 -2.93
C ALA A 143 -3.02 -31.25 -2.46
N ALA A 144 -3.98 -30.32 -2.47
CA ALA A 144 -5.35 -30.61 -2.11
C ALA A 144 -5.92 -31.59 -3.14
N HIS A 145 -6.31 -32.75 -2.64
CA HIS A 145 -6.93 -33.87 -3.34
C HIS A 145 -7.83 -33.44 -4.51
N HIS A 146 -7.39 -33.76 -5.74
CA HIS A 146 -8.34 -34.10 -6.79
C HIS A 146 -9.01 -35.42 -6.44
N LYS A 147 -10.32 -35.40 -6.16
CA LYS A 147 -11.17 -36.58 -6.37
C LYS A 147 -12.35 -36.20 -7.25
N LYS A 148 -12.58 -37.12 -8.18
CA LYS A 148 -13.52 -37.15 -9.30
C LYS A 148 -14.97 -36.97 -8.88
#